data_AF-A0A920G5R2-F1
#
_entry.id   AF-A0A920G5R2-F1
#
_cell.length_a   1.000
_cell.length_b   1.000
_cell.length_c   1.000
_cell.angle_alpha   90.00
_cell.angle_beta   90.00
_cell.angle_gamma   90.00
#
_symmetry.space_group_name_H-M   'P 1'
#
loop_
_entity.id
_entity.type
_entity.pdbx_description
1 polymer ?
#
loop_
_entity_poly.entity_id
_entity_poly.type
_entity_poly.pdbx_seq_one_letter_code
_entity_poly.pdbx_strand_id
1 'polypeptide(L)'
;MELGIKYKAPWGYINAAFFNQTIEGFQSNVFTGAGFNLANAGEQSVDGAEIDVIMRPNENLTLGFSGMYLDPLYDSFVGANIGGSS
;
A
#
# COMPACT_ATOMS: atom_id res chain seq x y z
N MET A 1 -8.50 -1.76 6.31
CA MET A 1 -9.90 -1.40 5.96
C MET A 1 -9.91 -0.65 4.63
N GLU A 2 -10.91 -0.83 3.77
CA GLU A 2 -11.02 -0.10 2.48
C GLU A 2 -12.38 0.60 2.35
N LEU A 3 -12.38 1.85 1.89
CA LEU A 3 -13.57 2.64 1.60
C LEU A 3 -13.45 3.28 0.22
N GLY A 4 -14.46 3.09 -0.63
CA GLY A 4 -14.48 3.59 -2.00
C GLY A 4 -15.71 4.40 -2.36
N ILE A 5 -15.54 5.36 -3.28
CA ILE A 5 -16.61 6.15 -3.90
C ILE A 5 -16.50 6.01 -5.41
N LYS A 6 -17.65 5.85 -6.06
CA LYS A 6 -17.77 5.81 -7.53
C LYS A 6 -18.85 6.79 -7.97
N TYR A 7 -18.51 7.63 -8.92
CA TYR A 7 -19.42 8.58 -9.55
C TYR A 7 -19.34 8.46 -11.06
N LYS A 8 -20.51 8.39 -11.72
CA LYS A 8 -20.61 8.27 -13.18
C LYS A 8 -21.61 9.28 -13.71
N ALA A 9 -21.24 9.92 -14.81
CA ALA A 9 -22.05 10.88 -15.53
C ALA A 9 -21.87 10.72 -17.05
N PRO A 10 -22.72 11.37 -17.88
CA PRO A 10 -22.54 11.32 -19.34
C PRO A 10 -21.16 11.81 -19.81
N TRP A 11 -20.57 12.77 -19.09
CA TRP A 11 -19.25 13.32 -19.40
C TRP A 11 -18.09 12.42 -18.96
N GLY A 12 -18.32 11.33 -18.21
CA GLY A 12 -17.24 10.48 -17.71
C GLY A 12 -17.49 9.85 -16.34
N TYR A 13 -16.42 9.54 -15.63
CA TYR A 13 -16.50 8.95 -14.29
C TYR A 13 -15.34 9.40 -13.40
N ILE A 14 -15.57 9.30 -12.10
CA ILE A 14 -14.57 9.45 -11.05
C ILE A 14 -14.72 8.24 -10.12
N ASN A 15 -13.61 7.55 -9.88
CA ASN A 15 -13.48 6.55 -8.83
C ASN A 15 -12.40 7.02 -7.86
N ALA A 16 -12.63 6.86 -6.57
CA ALA A 16 -11.62 7.09 -5.55
C ALA A 16 -11.76 6.05 -4.46
N ALA A 17 -10.65 5.63 -3.87
CA ALA A 17 -10.65 4.73 -2.74
C ALA A 17 -9.56 5.11 -1.73
N PHE A 18 -9.83 4.79 -0.47
CA PHE A 18 -8.90 4.87 0.65
C PHE A 18 -8.75 3.48 1.23
N PHE A 19 -7.53 3.06 1.48
CA PHE A 19 -7.25 1.74 2.02
C PHE A 19 -6.18 1.81 3.09
N ASN A 20 -6.31 0.91 4.05
CA ASN A 20 -5.34 0.56 5.06
C ASN A 20 -5.14 -0.95 4.96
N GLN A 21 -3.91 -1.38 4.66
CA GLN A 21 -3.54 -2.77 4.50
C GLN A 21 -2.42 -3.11 5.48
N THR A 22 -2.68 -4.01 6.41
CA THR A 22 -1.65 -4.54 7.32
C THR A 22 -1.18 -5.88 6.80
N ILE A 23 0.13 -6.00 6.56
CA ILE A 23 0.79 -7.25 6.22
C ILE A 23 1.48 -7.75 7.49
N GLU A 24 0.84 -8.72 8.13
CA GLU A 24 1.37 -9.40 9.31
C GLU A 24 2.21 -10.62 8.88
N GLY A 25 3.34 -10.85 9.55
CA GLY A 25 4.10 -12.08 9.40
C GLY A 25 4.82 -12.22 8.05
N PHE A 26 5.42 -11.15 7.54
CA PHE A 26 6.31 -11.24 6.39
C PHE A 26 7.47 -12.17 6.76
N GLN A 27 7.47 -13.42 6.25
CA GLN A 27 8.55 -14.36 6.50
C GLN A 27 9.75 -13.97 5.66
N SER A 28 10.66 -13.19 6.24
CA SER A 28 11.95 -12.93 5.63
C SER A 28 12.89 -14.08 5.99
N ASN A 29 13.26 -14.88 4.99
CA ASN A 29 14.30 -15.90 5.13
C ASN A 29 15.66 -15.20 5.28
N VAL A 30 16.08 -14.95 6.52
CA VAL A 30 17.37 -14.35 6.81
C VAL A 30 18.42 -15.47 6.85
N PHE A 31 19.37 -15.44 5.92
CA PHE A 31 20.51 -16.35 5.91
C PHE A 31 21.58 -15.84 6.88
N THR A 32 21.85 -16.60 7.95
CA THR A 32 22.80 -16.20 9.01
C THR A 32 24.17 -16.86 8.88
N GLY A 33 24.48 -17.49 7.74
CA GLY A 33 25.74 -18.21 7.51
C GLY A 33 25.75 -19.67 7.98
N ALA A 34 24.86 -20.06 8.91
CA ALA A 34 24.71 -21.44 9.40
C ALA A 34 23.43 -22.14 8.88
N GLY A 35 22.54 -21.41 8.22
CA GLY A 35 21.25 -21.90 7.70
C GLY A 35 20.27 -20.76 7.42
N PHE A 36 19.08 -21.08 6.89
CA PHE A 36 17.97 -20.14 6.75
C PHE A 36 17.21 -20.07 8.07
N ASN A 37 17.09 -18.88 8.65
CA ASN A 37 16.22 -18.63 9.80
C ASN A 37 14.94 -17.93 9.31
N LEU A 38 13.80 -18.44 9.76
CA LEU A 38 12.50 -17.81 9.58
C LEU A 38 12.43 -16.64 10.56
N ALA A 39 12.88 -15.45 10.16
CA ALA A 39 12.61 -14.26 10.94
C ALA A 39 11.15 -13.88 10.69
N ASN A 40 10.32 -13.93 11.74
CA ASN A 40 9.02 -13.24 11.72
C ASN A 40 9.35 -11.75 11.57
N ALA A 41 9.37 -11.27 10.33
CA ALA A 41 9.65 -9.87 10.06
C ALA A 41 8.42 -9.06 10.46
N GLY A 42 8.71 -7.85 10.91
CA GLY A 42 7.74 -6.94 11.50
C GLY A 42 6.43 -6.78 10.74
N GLU A 43 5.43 -6.34 11.47
CA GLU A 43 4.19 -5.84 10.90
C GLU A 43 4.52 -4.63 10.01
N GLN A 44 4.09 -4.68 8.75
CA GLN A 44 4.14 -3.54 7.84
C GLN A 44 2.71 -3.16 7.47
N SER A 45 2.30 -1.97 7.88
CA SER A 45 1.02 -1.38 7.54
C SER A 45 1.22 -0.40 6.38
N VAL A 46 0.30 -0.37 5.43
CA VAL A 46 0.32 0.55 4.31
C VAL A 46 -1.02 1.25 4.25
N ASP A 47 -1.00 2.55 4.51
CA ASP A 47 -2.13 3.43 4.26
C ASP A 47 -2.01 4.03 2.87
N GLY A 48 -3.13 4.21 2.19
CA GLY A 48 -3.11 4.76 0.85
C GLY A 48 -4.44 5.27 0.36
N ALA A 49 -4.34 5.99 -0.73
CA ALA A 49 -5.47 6.52 -1.47
C ALA A 49 -5.21 6.39 -2.97
N GLU A 50 -6.26 6.12 -3.72
CA GLU A 50 -6.23 6.08 -5.17
C GLU A 50 -7.37 6.90 -5.76
N ILE A 51 -7.12 7.44 -6.95
CA ILE A 51 -8.11 8.15 -7.76
C ILE A 51 -7.94 7.78 -9.22
N ASP A 52 -9.05 7.55 -9.91
CA ASP A 52 -9.13 7.31 -11.34
C ASP A 52 -10.26 8.15 -11.94
N VAL A 53 -9.93 8.94 -12.95
CA VAL A 53 -10.83 9.90 -13.58
C VAL A 53 -10.77 9.71 -15.09
N ILE A 54 -11.95 9.58 -15.69
CA ILE A 54 -12.12 9.67 -17.14
C ILE A 54 -13.06 10.82 -17.46
N MET A 55 -12.67 11.64 -18.42
CA MET A 55 -13.48 12.74 -18.96
C MET A 55 -13.59 12.61 -20.48
N ARG A 56 -14.78 12.88 -20.99
CA ARG A 56 -15.09 12.91 -22.43
C ARG A 56 -15.70 14.27 -22.76
N PRO A 57 -14.87 15.30 -23.01
CA PRO A 57 -15.36 16.64 -23.34
C PRO A 57 -16.19 16.68 -24.62
N ASN A 58 -15.93 15.74 -25.55
CA ASN A 58 -16.71 15.51 -26.76
C ASN A 58 -16.59 14.03 -27.20
N GLU A 59 -17.29 13.65 -28.27
CA GLU A 59 -17.34 12.27 -28.78
C GLU A 59 -16.01 11.74 -29.32
N ASN A 60 -15.07 12.64 -29.67
CA ASN A 60 -13.81 12.29 -30.32
C ASN A 60 -12.60 12.37 -29.38
N LEU A 61 -12.77 12.86 -28.15
CA LEU A 61 -11.68 13.07 -27.21
C LEU A 61 -12.02 12.45 -25.85
N THR A 62 -11.17 11.52 -25.40
CA THR A 62 -11.19 10.99 -24.04
C THR A 62 -9.88 11.36 -23.34
N LEU A 63 -10.00 11.94 -22.15
CA LEU A 63 -8.89 12.26 -21.26
C LEU A 63 -8.99 11.37 -20.02
N GLY A 64 -7.85 10.84 -19.60
CA GLY A 64 -7.74 10.02 -18.40
C GLY A 64 -6.67 10.54 -17.46
N PHE A 65 -6.95 10.48 -16.16
CA PHE A 65 -6.01 10.79 -15.11
C PHE A 65 -6.17 9.78 -13.99
N SER A 66 -5.07 9.15 -13.59
CA SER A 66 -5.02 8.27 -12.44
C SER A 66 -3.84 8.63 -11.54
N GLY A 67 -4.01 8.41 -10.24
CA GLY A 67 -3.01 8.70 -9.24
C GLY A 67 -3.18 7.83 -8.01
N MET A 68 -2.07 7.51 -7.37
CA MET A 68 -2.04 6.70 -6.16
C MET A 68 -1.04 7.30 -5.18
N TYR A 69 -1.39 7.32 -3.90
CA TYR A 69 -0.55 7.72 -2.79
C TYR A 69 -0.47 6.57 -1.78
N LEU A 70 0.74 6.32 -1.28
CA LEU A 70 1.06 5.25 -0.35
C LEU A 70 1.94 5.80 0.78
N ASP A 71 1.55 5.55 2.01
CA ASP A 71 2.31 5.83 3.23
C ASP A 71 2.56 4.52 4.00
N PRO A 72 3.74 3.90 3.80
CA PRO A 72 4.10 2.67 4.49
C PRO A 72 4.61 2.96 5.91
N LEU A 73 3.91 2.41 6.91
CA LEU A 73 4.33 2.37 8.31
C LEU A 73 4.99 1.00 8.61
N TYR A 74 6.20 1.04 9.20
CA TYR A 74 6.85 -0.13 9.78
C TYR A 74 6.50 -0.20 11.26
N ASP A 75 5.53 -1.06 11.64
CA ASP A 75 4.90 -1.01 12.97
C ASP A 75 5.70 -1.72 14.07
N SER A 76 6.53 -2.73 13.77
CA SER A 76 7.53 -3.21 14.77
C SER A 76 8.59 -4.16 14.20
N PHE A 77 9.87 -3.89 14.43
CA PHE A 77 10.90 -4.93 14.39
C PHE A 77 10.99 -5.57 15.80
N VAL A 78 10.33 -6.71 16.01
CA VAL A 78 10.59 -7.54 17.21
C VAL A 78 11.89 -8.30 16.98
N GLY A 79 13.02 -7.64 17.25
CA GLY A 79 14.34 -8.23 17.02
C GLY A 79 15.55 -7.30 17.08
N ALA A 80 15.39 -6.02 17.48
CA ALA A 80 16.53 -5.19 17.86
C ALA A 80 17.14 -5.72 19.15
N ASN A 81 17.91 -6.80 19.03
CA ASN A 81 18.88 -7.24 20.01
C ASN A 81 19.95 -6.15 20.03
N ILE A 82 19.75 -5.12 20.86
CA ILE A 82 20.78 -4.12 21.12
C ILE A 82 21.78 -4.79 22.05
N GLY A 83 22.66 -5.60 21.45
CA GLY A 83 23.92 -5.97 22.06
C GLY A 83 24.74 -4.69 22.24
N GLY A 84 24.65 -4.10 23.42
CA GLY A 84 25.40 -2.93 23.84
C GLY A 84 25.76 -3.06 25.31
N SER A 85 26.91 -3.70 25.56
CA SER A 85 27.67 -3.74 26.81
C SER A 85 27.53 -2.51 27.72
N SER A 86 27.22 -2.74 29.00
CA SER A 86 27.76 -2.06 30.19
C SER A 86 27.39 -2.84 31.44
#